data_AF-A0A7G6U5Y1-F1
#
_entry.id   AF-A0A7G6U5Y1-F1
#
_cell.length_a   1.000
_cell.length_b   1.000
_cell.length_c   1.000
_cell.angle_alpha   90.00
_cell.angle_beta   90.00
_cell.angle_gamma   90.00
#
_symmetry.space_group_name_H-M   'P 1'
#
loop_
_entity.id
_entity.type
_entity.pdbx_description
1 polymer ?
#
loop_
_entity_poly.entity_id
_entity_poly.type
_entity_poly.pdbx_seq_one_letter_code
_entity_poly.pdbx_strand_id
1 'polypeptide(L)'
;MQILRAANYKVMPWKNGLGSTTEIAIFPADAKLDDFDWRVSMAQVTSDGPFSSFPGIDRTLLVIDGAGIDLNVHGRASVRIDRSTIHSFPGDQQTSALLIDGPITDFNVMSRRGIVSQHVRRINVMKRQDFIVSAQAFLFVEHGTATVRSASTVDSLSAHDGLLVEQGSAPVAIESDATARVVIIEFGR
;
A
#
# COMPACT_ATOMS: atom_id res chain seq x y z
N MET A 1 -6.26 11.64 13.11
CA MET A 1 -6.47 10.46 12.24
C MET A 1 -7.51 10.80 11.19
N GLN A 2 -7.43 10.18 10.02
CA GLN A 2 -8.33 10.40 8.89
C GLN A 2 -8.72 9.05 8.29
N ILE A 3 -10.01 8.87 8.01
CA ILE A 3 -10.51 7.71 7.27
C ILE A 3 -10.58 8.05 5.80
N LEU A 4 -10.03 7.17 4.97
CA LEU A 4 -10.05 7.30 3.51
C LEU A 4 -10.91 6.17 2.94
N ARG A 5 -12.09 6.53 2.43
CA ARG A 5 -13.06 5.57 1.90
C ARG A 5 -12.69 5.13 0.49
N ALA A 6 -12.77 3.84 0.22
CA ALA A 6 -12.44 3.27 -1.09
C ALA A 6 -13.23 3.94 -2.23
N ALA A 7 -14.50 4.24 -1.98
CA ALA A 7 -15.39 4.92 -2.94
C ALA A 7 -14.92 6.32 -3.36
N ASN A 8 -14.01 6.93 -2.59
CA ASN A 8 -13.51 8.29 -2.83
C ASN A 8 -12.11 8.30 -3.47
N TYR A 9 -11.50 7.13 -3.71
CA TYR A 9 -10.17 7.07 -4.32
C TYR A 9 -10.19 7.53 -5.77
N LYS A 10 -9.10 8.18 -6.17
CA LYS A 10 -8.92 8.64 -7.54
C LYS A 10 -8.38 7.51 -8.41
N VAL A 11 -9.19 7.06 -9.37
CA VAL A 11 -8.79 6.05 -10.36
C VAL A 11 -8.32 6.73 -11.63
N MET A 12 -7.11 6.37 -12.09
CA MET A 12 -6.47 6.93 -13.28
C MET A 12 -6.08 5.79 -14.22
N PRO A 13 -6.72 5.66 -15.40
CA PRO A 13 -6.29 4.68 -16.39
C PRO A 13 -4.91 5.04 -16.94
N TRP A 14 -4.11 4.03 -17.24
CA TRP A 14 -2.80 4.25 -17.86
C TRP A 14 -2.96 4.68 -19.32
N LYS A 15 -2.03 5.52 -19.80
CA LYS A 15 -2.05 6.03 -21.19
C LYS A 15 -2.02 4.92 -22.24
N ASN A 16 -1.43 3.77 -21.92
CA ASN A 16 -1.34 2.61 -22.81
C ASN A 16 -2.58 1.71 -22.77
N GLY A 17 -3.54 1.96 -21.87
CA GLY A 17 -4.74 1.14 -21.69
C GLY A 17 -4.51 -0.23 -21.03
N LEU A 18 -3.29 -0.52 -20.57
CA LEU A 18 -2.89 -1.84 -20.03
C LEU A 18 -3.03 -1.94 -18.50
N GLY A 19 -3.85 -1.08 -17.92
CA GLY A 19 -4.05 -1.01 -16.48
C GLY A 19 -4.59 0.32 -16.00
N SER A 20 -4.68 0.41 -14.68
CA SER A 20 -5.08 1.64 -13.98
C SER A 20 -4.37 1.74 -12.64
N THR A 21 -4.27 2.96 -12.12
CA THR A 21 -3.82 3.22 -10.76
C THR A 21 -4.94 3.85 -9.97
N THR A 22 -5.24 3.27 -8.80
CA THR A 22 -6.08 3.86 -7.77
C THR A 22 -5.19 4.51 -6.74
N GLU A 23 -5.21 5.83 -6.66
CA GLU A 23 -4.50 6.58 -5.64
C GLU A 23 -5.28 6.56 -4.34
N ILE A 24 -4.63 6.08 -3.27
CA ILE A 24 -5.22 5.94 -1.95
C ILE A 24 -4.85 7.16 -1.09
N ALA A 25 -3.55 7.44 -0.98
CA ALA A 25 -3.03 8.53 -0.18
C ALA A 25 -1.68 9.00 -0.73
N ILE A 26 -1.39 10.29 -0.56
CA ILE A 26 -0.13 10.91 -0.93
C ILE A 26 0.23 11.96 0.12
N PHE A 27 1.51 12.08 0.45
CA PHE A 27 2.00 13.05 1.42
C PHE A 27 3.16 13.87 0.87
N PRO A 28 3.20 15.20 1.11
CA PRO A 28 2.15 15.99 1.74
C PRO A 28 0.84 15.95 0.93
N ALA A 29 -0.27 16.35 1.54
CA ALA A 29 -1.55 16.41 0.84
C ALA A 29 -1.40 17.23 -0.44
N ASP A 30 -2.04 16.79 -1.52
CA ASP A 30 -1.99 17.39 -2.86
C ASP A 30 -0.61 17.39 -3.55
N ALA A 31 0.39 16.67 -3.01
CA ALA A 31 1.67 16.48 -3.68
C ALA A 31 1.50 15.85 -5.08
N LYS A 32 2.47 16.11 -5.95
CA LYS A 32 2.54 15.56 -7.30
C LYS A 32 3.44 14.33 -7.32
N LEU A 33 3.38 13.54 -8.39
CA LEU A 33 4.19 12.33 -8.56
C LEU A 33 5.71 12.57 -8.57
N ASP A 34 6.16 13.81 -8.81
CA ASP A 34 7.56 14.22 -8.75
C ASP A 34 7.99 14.75 -7.37
N ASP A 35 7.04 15.12 -6.51
CA ASP A 35 7.30 15.87 -5.26
C ASP A 35 6.50 15.37 -4.04
N PHE A 36 6.38 14.06 -3.89
CA PHE A 36 5.86 13.43 -2.66
C PHE A 36 6.98 12.94 -1.75
N ASP A 37 6.73 12.91 -0.44
CA ASP A 37 7.54 12.17 0.53
C ASP A 37 7.18 10.69 0.48
N TRP A 38 5.89 10.37 0.55
CA TRP A 38 5.39 9.01 0.35
C TRP A 38 4.06 8.98 -0.40
N ARG A 39 3.77 7.84 -1.02
CA ARG A 39 2.54 7.59 -1.77
C ARG A 39 2.08 6.15 -1.60
N VAL A 40 0.78 5.95 -1.40
CA VAL A 40 0.12 4.65 -1.31
C VAL A 40 -0.90 4.54 -2.43
N SER A 41 -0.87 3.42 -3.15
CA SER A 41 -1.73 3.20 -4.31
C SER A 41 -2.01 1.73 -4.53
N MET A 42 -3.08 1.42 -5.27
CA MET A 42 -3.27 0.13 -5.92
C MET A 42 -3.10 0.26 -7.43
N ALA A 43 -2.63 -0.78 -8.09
CA ALA A 43 -2.59 -0.83 -9.54
C ALA A 43 -3.18 -2.13 -10.07
N GLN A 44 -4.04 -2.01 -11.08
CA GLN A 44 -4.47 -3.14 -11.88
C GLN A 44 -3.48 -3.33 -13.02
N VAL A 45 -2.82 -4.49 -13.05
CA VAL A 45 -1.84 -4.86 -14.08
C VAL A 45 -2.46 -5.94 -14.96
N THR A 46 -2.74 -5.64 -16.22
CA THR A 46 -3.45 -6.56 -17.12
C THR A 46 -2.57 -7.20 -18.19
N SER A 47 -1.32 -6.78 -18.30
CA SER A 47 -0.35 -7.39 -19.20
C SER A 47 1.06 -7.30 -18.61
N ASP A 48 1.93 -8.16 -19.10
CA ASP A 48 3.37 -8.04 -18.91
C ASP A 48 3.87 -6.67 -19.36
N GLY A 49 4.95 -6.19 -18.74
CA GLY A 49 5.56 -4.96 -19.20
C GLY A 49 6.48 -4.27 -18.21
N PRO A 50 7.04 -3.13 -18.65
CA PRO A 50 7.90 -2.30 -17.83
C PRO A 50 7.08 -1.56 -16.77
N PHE A 51 7.69 -1.39 -15.60
CA PHE A 51 7.23 -0.47 -14.57
C PHE A 51 7.78 0.94 -14.85
N SER A 52 7.03 1.97 -14.49
CA SER A 52 7.55 3.35 -14.53
C SER A 52 8.71 3.51 -13.54
N SER A 53 9.75 4.23 -13.97
CA SER A 53 10.89 4.59 -13.12
C SER A 53 10.56 5.84 -12.30
N PHE A 54 10.93 5.82 -11.02
CA PHE A 54 10.77 6.90 -10.06
C PHE A 54 12.13 7.19 -9.41
N PRO A 55 12.90 8.17 -9.92
CA PRO A 55 14.21 8.54 -9.40
C PRO A 55 14.19 8.83 -7.89
N GLY A 56 15.10 8.18 -7.14
CA GLY A 56 15.25 8.42 -5.70
C GLY A 56 14.10 7.91 -4.82
N ILE A 57 13.18 7.11 -5.37
CA ILE A 57 12.08 6.51 -4.63
C ILE A 57 12.38 5.05 -4.32
N ASP A 58 12.12 4.62 -3.09
CA ASP A 58 12.04 3.20 -2.72
C ASP A 58 10.59 2.73 -2.78
N ARG A 59 10.38 1.52 -3.32
CA ARG A 59 9.06 0.92 -3.51
C ARG A 59 8.94 -0.33 -2.67
N THR A 60 7.77 -0.55 -2.08
CA THR A 60 7.35 -1.83 -1.53
C THR A 60 6.06 -2.25 -2.22
N LEU A 61 6.05 -3.45 -2.78
CA LEU A 61 4.94 -4.01 -3.54
C LEU A 61 4.47 -5.31 -2.90
N LEU A 62 3.15 -5.48 -2.88
CA LEU A 62 2.50 -6.72 -2.50
C LEU A 62 1.25 -6.94 -3.35
N VAL A 63 1.00 -8.19 -3.74
CA VAL A 63 -0.18 -8.56 -4.52
C VAL A 63 -1.36 -8.74 -3.58
N ILE A 64 -2.50 -8.13 -3.89
CA ILE A 64 -3.73 -8.22 -3.09
C ILE A 64 -4.81 -9.06 -3.78
N ASP A 65 -4.77 -9.13 -5.11
CA ASP A 65 -5.62 -10.00 -5.92
C ASP A 65 -4.89 -10.55 -7.16
N GLY A 66 -5.26 -11.75 -7.60
CA GLY A 66 -4.61 -12.50 -8.69
C GLY A 66 -3.45 -13.40 -8.23
N ALA A 67 -2.89 -14.17 -9.17
CA ALA A 67 -1.88 -15.20 -8.89
C ALA A 67 -0.50 -14.62 -8.53
N GLY A 68 -0.18 -13.44 -9.05
CA GLY A 68 1.05 -12.70 -8.78
C GLY A 68 1.88 -12.39 -10.04
N ILE A 69 3.10 -11.91 -9.81
CA ILE A 69 4.06 -11.53 -10.86
C ILE A 69 5.46 -12.07 -10.59
N ASP A 70 6.24 -12.29 -11.65
CA ASP A 70 7.69 -12.36 -11.59
C ASP A 70 8.27 -10.97 -11.86
N LEU A 71 8.83 -10.35 -10.81
CA LEU A 71 9.43 -9.03 -10.89
C LEU A 71 10.92 -9.12 -11.21
N ASN A 72 11.33 -8.47 -12.29
CA ASN A 72 12.70 -8.38 -12.73
C ASN A 72 13.20 -6.95 -12.53
N VAL A 73 14.07 -6.76 -11.53
CA VAL A 73 14.73 -5.48 -11.25
C VAL A 73 16.17 -5.57 -11.75
N HIS A 74 16.60 -4.62 -12.56
CA HIS A 74 17.95 -4.62 -13.13
C HIS A 74 19.03 -4.73 -12.03
N GLY A 75 20.02 -5.59 -12.27
CA GLY A 75 21.12 -5.85 -11.32
C GLY A 75 20.72 -6.66 -10.08
N ARG A 76 19.50 -7.23 -10.04
CA ARG A 76 19.02 -8.07 -8.93
C ARG A 76 18.51 -9.42 -9.46
N ALA A 77 18.44 -10.41 -8.57
CA ALA A 77 17.76 -11.66 -8.88
C ALA A 77 16.26 -11.42 -9.08
N SER A 78 15.66 -12.15 -10.01
CA SER A 78 14.20 -12.14 -10.21
C SER A 78 13.49 -12.62 -8.95
N VAL A 79 12.36 -11.99 -8.62
CA VAL A 79 11.58 -12.31 -7.43
C VAL A 79 10.12 -12.54 -7.81
N ARG A 80 9.60 -13.70 -7.44
CA ARG A 80 8.18 -14.04 -7.48
C ARG A 80 7.45 -13.30 -6.36
N ILE A 81 6.47 -12.46 -6.71
CA ILE A 81 5.60 -11.76 -5.77
C ILE A 81 4.19 -12.32 -5.92
N ASP A 82 3.76 -13.11 -4.93
CA ASP A 82 2.39 -13.62 -4.81
C ASP A 82 1.67 -12.97 -3.61
N ARG A 83 0.51 -13.51 -3.21
CA ARG A 83 -0.30 -13.00 -2.09
C ARG A 83 0.34 -13.17 -0.70
N SER A 84 1.47 -13.84 -0.59
CA SER A 84 2.24 -14.01 0.65
C SER A 84 3.51 -13.15 0.70
N THR A 85 3.94 -12.62 -0.45
CA THR A 85 5.20 -11.87 -0.58
C THR A 85 4.99 -10.37 -0.37
N ILE A 86 5.88 -9.76 0.41
CA ILE A 86 6.10 -8.31 0.48
C ILE A 86 7.51 -8.06 -0.04
N HIS A 87 7.67 -7.25 -1.09
CA HIS A 87 8.95 -7.05 -1.72
C HIS A 87 9.31 -5.57 -1.88
N SER A 88 10.48 -5.19 -1.37
CA SER A 88 11.01 -3.83 -1.50
C SER A 88 12.14 -3.76 -2.52
N PHE A 89 12.08 -2.75 -3.39
CA PHE A 89 13.06 -2.52 -4.47
C PHE A 89 13.18 -1.03 -4.80
N PRO A 90 14.33 -0.59 -5.34
CA PRO A 90 14.53 0.79 -5.77
C PRO A 90 13.67 1.10 -7.00
N GLY A 91 12.86 2.14 -6.92
CA GLY A 91 11.99 2.59 -8.02
C GLY A 91 12.73 3.25 -9.18
N ASP A 92 14.01 3.60 -8.99
CA ASP A 92 14.86 4.22 -10.00
C ASP A 92 15.52 3.19 -10.95
N GLN A 93 15.50 1.90 -10.61
CA GLN A 93 16.04 0.84 -11.46
C GLN A 93 15.05 0.40 -12.53
N GLN A 94 15.57 0.05 -13.72
CA GLN A 94 14.75 -0.53 -14.77
C GLN A 94 14.10 -1.82 -14.25
N THR A 95 12.78 -1.84 -14.28
CA THR A 95 11.97 -2.91 -13.70
C THR A 95 10.90 -3.36 -14.68
N SER A 96 10.69 -4.66 -14.81
CA SER A 96 9.57 -5.24 -15.55
C SER A 96 8.92 -6.37 -14.77
N ALA A 97 7.67 -6.68 -15.10
CA ALA A 97 6.93 -7.78 -14.51
C ALA A 97 6.37 -8.69 -15.59
N LEU A 98 6.35 -10.00 -15.31
CA LEU A 98 5.59 -11.00 -16.04
C LEU A 98 4.45 -11.49 -15.15
N LEU A 99 3.23 -11.54 -15.68
CA LEU A 99 2.08 -12.11 -14.99
C LEU A 99 2.23 -13.64 -14.93
N ILE A 100 1.90 -14.22 -13.78
CA ILE A 100 1.96 -15.68 -13.59
C ILE A 100 0.76 -16.35 -14.27
N ASP A 101 -0.44 -15.88 -13.92
CA ASP A 101 -1.71 -16.42 -14.39
C ASP A 101 -2.78 -15.33 -14.32
N GLY A 102 -2.92 -14.59 -15.43
CA GLY A 102 -3.91 -13.53 -15.58
C GLY A 102 -3.57 -12.22 -14.87
N PRO A 103 -4.51 -11.24 -14.92
CA PRO A 103 -4.31 -9.92 -14.35
C PRO A 103 -4.20 -9.96 -12.82
N ILE A 104 -3.51 -8.98 -12.26
CA ILE A 104 -3.40 -8.80 -10.81
C ILE A 104 -3.88 -7.41 -10.40
N THR A 105 -4.20 -7.29 -9.11
CA THR A 105 -4.18 -5.99 -8.42
C THR A 105 -3.05 -6.01 -7.40
N ASP A 106 -2.08 -5.11 -7.56
CA ASP A 106 -1.05 -4.86 -6.57
C ASP A 106 -1.41 -3.68 -5.67
N PHE A 107 -0.77 -3.64 -4.51
CA PHE A 107 -0.72 -2.50 -3.62
C PHE A 107 0.74 -2.07 -3.48
N ASN A 108 0.98 -0.79 -3.68
CA ASN A 108 2.31 -0.24 -3.89
C ASN A 108 2.50 0.99 -3.01
N VAL A 109 3.57 0.92 -2.21
CA VAL A 109 4.00 1.96 -1.27
C VAL A 109 5.30 2.54 -1.77
N MET A 110 5.33 3.85 -1.98
CA MET A 110 6.49 4.59 -2.47
C MET A 110 6.95 5.55 -1.39
N SER A 111 8.26 5.66 -1.17
CA SER A 111 8.85 6.58 -0.19
C SER A 111 10.12 7.22 -0.76
N ARG A 112 10.33 8.50 -0.49
CA ARG A 112 11.51 9.25 -0.96
C ARG A 112 12.72 8.88 -0.12
N ARG A 113 13.70 8.25 -0.77
CA ARG A 113 14.93 7.77 -0.14
C ARG A 113 15.66 8.92 0.53
N GLY A 114 16.11 8.69 1.77
CA GLY A 114 16.81 9.69 2.58
C GLY A 114 15.92 10.74 3.23
N ILE A 115 14.61 10.75 2.93
CA ILE A 115 13.62 11.64 3.57
C ILE A 115 12.66 10.84 4.45
N VAL A 116 12.16 9.71 3.94
CA VAL A 116 11.24 8.86 4.69
C VAL A 116 11.51 7.39 4.38
N SER A 117 11.64 6.61 5.44
CA SER A 117 11.65 5.15 5.42
C SER A 117 10.23 4.60 5.57
N GLN A 118 9.99 3.42 5.02
CA GLN A 118 8.72 2.74 5.13
C GLN A 118 8.92 1.32 5.69
N HIS A 119 8.05 0.91 6.60
CA HIS A 119 7.98 -0.46 7.07
C HIS A 119 6.56 -1.00 6.85
N VAL A 120 6.45 -2.03 6.01
CA VAL A 120 5.16 -2.59 5.57
C VAL A 120 5.01 -3.99 6.15
N ARG A 121 3.87 -4.24 6.80
CA ARG A 121 3.50 -5.56 7.31
C ARG A 121 2.04 -5.87 6.99
N ARG A 122 1.75 -7.15 6.78
CA ARG A 122 0.41 -7.68 6.55
C ARG A 122 0.04 -8.56 7.74
N ILE A 123 -1.10 -8.29 8.37
CA ILE A 123 -1.58 -9.03 9.54
C ILE A 123 -3.00 -9.54 9.33
N ASN A 124 -3.35 -10.63 10.02
CA ASN A 124 -4.73 -11.06 10.20
C ASN A 124 -5.22 -10.56 11.56
N VAL A 125 -6.29 -9.77 11.56
CA VAL A 125 -6.98 -9.30 12.75
C VAL A 125 -8.20 -10.22 12.96
N MET A 126 -8.14 -11.03 14.01
CA MET A 126 -9.23 -11.96 14.39
C MET A 126 -9.85 -11.61 15.76
N LYS A 127 -9.19 -10.70 16.48
CA LYS A 127 -9.56 -10.14 17.79
C LYS A 127 -8.91 -8.76 17.90
N ARG A 128 -9.25 -8.03 18.97
CA ARG A 128 -8.64 -6.73 19.27
C ARG A 128 -7.10 -6.78 19.28
N GLN A 129 -6.51 -5.84 18.57
CA GLN A 129 -5.08 -5.51 18.62
C GLN A 129 -4.92 -4.02 18.85
N ASP A 130 -4.18 -3.65 19.89
CA ASP A 130 -3.85 -2.26 20.20
C ASP A 130 -2.50 -1.88 19.58
N PHE A 131 -2.44 -0.68 19.00
CA PHE A 131 -1.27 -0.14 18.33
C PHE A 131 -0.87 1.19 18.96
N ILE A 132 0.40 1.28 19.36
CA ILE A 132 1.03 2.54 19.76
C ILE A 132 1.60 3.19 18.51
N VAL A 133 1.19 4.43 18.26
CA VAL A 133 1.56 5.16 17.04
C VAL A 133 2.81 5.99 17.31
N SER A 134 3.98 5.37 17.17
CA SER A 134 5.30 6.02 17.37
C SER A 134 5.78 6.82 16.17
N ALA A 135 5.22 6.56 14.98
CA ALA A 135 5.48 7.23 13.71
C ALA A 135 4.15 7.45 12.97
N GLN A 136 4.15 8.25 11.90
CA GLN A 136 2.97 8.34 11.04
C GLN A 136 2.69 6.97 10.44
N ALA A 137 1.43 6.52 10.46
CA ALA A 137 1.06 5.19 10.04
C ALA A 137 -0.16 5.20 9.11
N PHE A 138 -0.18 4.29 8.15
CA PHE A 138 -1.32 4.05 7.29
C PHE A 138 -1.77 2.60 7.42
N LEU A 139 -3.07 2.40 7.61
CA LEU A 139 -3.69 1.09 7.72
C LEU A 139 -4.66 0.91 6.57
N PHE A 140 -4.62 -0.24 5.92
CA PHE A 140 -5.46 -0.58 4.77
C PHE A 140 -6.13 -1.92 5.01
N VAL A 141 -7.45 -1.97 4.92
CA VAL A 141 -8.20 -3.23 5.02
C VAL A 141 -8.13 -3.93 3.67
N GLU A 142 -7.20 -4.87 3.52
CA GLU A 142 -7.08 -5.65 2.27
C GLU A 142 -8.30 -6.55 2.05
N HIS A 143 -8.82 -7.15 3.13
CA HIS A 143 -9.97 -8.06 3.04
C HIS A 143 -10.79 -8.04 4.34
N GLY A 144 -12.10 -8.21 4.19
CA GLY A 144 -13.05 -8.23 5.31
C GLY A 144 -13.43 -6.84 5.79
N THR A 145 -13.79 -6.74 7.08
CA THR A 145 -14.19 -5.50 7.73
C THR A 145 -13.45 -5.38 9.04
N ALA A 146 -12.98 -4.18 9.39
CA ALA A 146 -12.31 -3.91 10.65
C ALA A 146 -12.98 -2.72 11.36
N THR A 147 -13.15 -2.80 12.67
CA THR A 147 -13.52 -1.65 13.50
C THR A 147 -12.24 -1.03 14.06
N VAL A 148 -12.05 0.26 13.84
CA VAL A 148 -10.96 1.03 14.44
C VAL A 148 -11.50 1.86 15.60
N ARG A 149 -10.79 1.84 16.72
CA ARG A 149 -11.15 2.57 17.93
C ARG A 149 -10.02 3.47 18.34
N SER A 150 -10.33 4.74 18.55
CA SER A 150 -9.46 5.70 19.21
C SER A 150 -10.08 6.09 20.56
N ALA A 151 -9.41 6.96 21.32
CA ALA A 151 -9.97 7.45 22.59
C ALA A 151 -11.33 8.17 22.43
N SER A 152 -11.59 8.75 21.25
CA SER A 152 -12.77 9.61 21.01
C SER A 152 -13.72 9.09 19.94
N THR A 153 -13.34 8.08 19.14
CA THR A 153 -14.17 7.60 18.04
C THR A 153 -14.11 6.08 17.87
N VAL A 154 -15.16 5.56 17.23
CA VAL A 154 -15.28 4.17 16.81
C VAL A 154 -15.83 4.19 15.39
N ASP A 155 -15.07 3.64 14.46
CA ASP A 155 -15.41 3.66 13.04
C ASP A 155 -15.24 2.27 12.42
N SER A 156 -16.14 1.91 11.52
CA SER A 156 -16.00 0.69 10.70
C SER A 156 -15.30 1.01 9.38
N LEU A 157 -14.35 0.16 9.00
CA LEU A 157 -13.61 0.17 7.75
C LEU A 157 -13.94 -1.09 6.96
N SER A 158 -14.45 -0.90 5.74
CA SER A 158 -14.72 -2.00 4.81
C SER A 158 -13.47 -2.36 4.01
N ALA A 159 -13.54 -3.44 3.23
CA ALA A 159 -12.47 -3.79 2.30
C ALA A 159 -12.10 -2.59 1.41
N HIS A 160 -10.80 -2.38 1.31
CA HIS A 160 -10.09 -1.29 0.66
C HIS A 160 -10.24 0.10 1.30
N ASP A 161 -10.91 0.24 2.44
CA ASP A 161 -10.82 1.49 3.21
C ASP A 161 -9.44 1.61 3.89
N GLY A 162 -9.05 2.86 4.11
CA GLY A 162 -7.79 3.24 4.77
C GLY A 162 -7.99 4.10 6.01
N LEU A 163 -7.02 4.04 6.93
CA LEU A 163 -6.89 4.94 8.07
C LEU A 163 -5.48 5.51 8.10
N LEU A 164 -5.37 6.84 7.96
CA LEU A 164 -4.14 7.57 8.20
C LEU A 164 -4.10 8.03 9.66
N VAL A 165 -3.02 7.72 10.36
CA VAL A 165 -2.79 8.09 11.74
C VAL A 165 -1.52 8.90 11.84
N GLU A 166 -1.63 10.11 12.39
CA GLU A 166 -0.50 11.02 12.55
C GLU A 166 0.39 10.58 13.71
N GLN A 167 1.68 10.88 13.61
CA GLN A 167 2.64 10.64 14.68
C GLN A 167 2.18 11.32 15.98
N GLY A 168 2.29 10.61 17.11
CA GLY A 168 1.89 11.13 18.41
C GLY A 168 0.38 11.14 18.66
N SER A 169 -0.42 10.56 17.76
CA SER A 169 -1.82 10.27 18.03
C SER A 169 -1.96 9.33 19.24
N ALA A 170 -3.11 9.41 19.94
CA ALA A 170 -3.46 8.44 20.97
C ALA A 170 -3.45 7.00 20.40
N PRO A 171 -3.25 5.97 21.25
CA PRO A 171 -3.29 4.58 20.81
C PRO A 171 -4.56 4.25 20.03
N VAL A 172 -4.41 3.44 18.99
CA VAL A 172 -5.51 3.00 18.13
C VAL A 172 -5.66 1.49 18.28
N ALA A 173 -6.88 1.01 18.48
CA ALA A 173 -7.19 -0.42 18.45
C ALA A 173 -7.84 -0.78 17.12
N ILE A 174 -7.53 -1.97 16.60
CA ILE A 174 -8.24 -2.58 15.46
C ILE A 174 -8.87 -3.87 15.95
N GLU A 175 -10.13 -4.05 15.62
CA GLU A 175 -10.94 -5.19 16.00
C GLU A 175 -11.65 -5.75 14.76
N SER A 176 -11.90 -7.06 14.73
CA SER A 176 -12.80 -7.65 13.75
C SER A 176 -13.45 -8.88 14.35
N ASP A 177 -14.74 -9.06 14.06
CA ASP A 177 -15.53 -10.22 14.50
C ASP A 177 -15.26 -11.45 13.61
N ALA A 178 -14.75 -11.23 12.40
CA ALA A 178 -14.27 -12.24 11.47
C ALA A 178 -12.79 -11.98 11.14
N THR A 179 -12.14 -12.85 10.37
CA THR A 179 -10.75 -12.57 9.96
C THR A 179 -10.72 -11.41 8.97
N ALA A 180 -10.21 -10.26 9.40
CA ALA A 180 -9.84 -9.16 8.53
C ALA A 180 -8.34 -9.21 8.21
N ARG A 181 -7.96 -8.98 6.96
CA ARG A 181 -6.55 -8.82 6.58
C ARG A 181 -6.25 -7.35 6.45
N VAL A 182 -5.23 -6.88 7.15
CA VAL A 182 -4.86 -5.47 7.21
C VAL A 182 -3.39 -5.31 6.83
N VAL A 183 -3.11 -4.41 5.91
CA VAL A 183 -1.75 -3.93 5.62
C VAL A 183 -1.51 -2.70 6.49
N ILE A 184 -0.39 -2.68 7.20
CA ILE A 184 0.04 -1.58 8.06
C ILE A 184 1.37 -1.07 7.53
N ILE A 185 1.45 0.23 7.35
CA ILE A 185 2.62 0.96 6.88
C ILE A 185 3.01 1.96 7.96
N GLU A 186 4.26 1.94 8.39
CA GLU A 186 4.84 2.94 9.28
C GLU A 186 5.86 3.77 8.49
N PHE A 187 5.75 5.09 8.55
CA PHE A 187 6.61 6.04 7.85
C PHE A 187 7.56 6.72 8.85
N GLY A 188 8.83 6.31 8.84
CA GLY A 188 9.86 6.85 9.72
C GLY A 188 10.67 7.96 9.05
N ARG A 189 10.80 9.11 9.71
CA ARG A 189 11.63 10.25 9.29
C ARG A 189 12.94 10.30 10.09
#